data_AF-X1EXU0-F1
#
_entry.id   AF-X1EXU0-F1
#
_cell.length_a   1.000
_cell.length_b   1.000
_cell.length_c   1.000
_cell.angle_alpha   90.00
_cell.angle_beta   90.00
_cell.angle_gamma   90.00
#
_symmetry.space_group_name_H-M   'P 1'
#
loop_
_entity.id
_entity.type
_entity.pdbx_description
1 polymer ?
#
loop_
_entity_poly.entity_id
_entity_poly.type
_entity_poly.pdbx_seq_one_letter_code
_entity_poly.pdbx_strand_id
1 'polypeptide(L)'
;MTTIEFQIKGIWHGDIMVFKSLLPHPLTFIYSQFNINIGDIMVAGRGHKKASDEEILKAYQETNNIWKAAEKLEMCGQNVWKRLKRLGVEFDQRIFSLKEKDCLQKHYKKYALEGRLDDLAKLMGRTKQFLARQAGKLGLTDQHRVKPWLLKGRLREPTKPERIFQQICKRNNIDFYYVGDGQLWIGKKKKLNPDFIEANGKKICVEIMGAYWHSRLLNRNLREDALLPFREKHYKKYKWQSIFIWDTDLLREDAEQFVLNMLKKAQV
;
A
#
# COMPACT_ATOMS: atom_id res chain seq x y z
N MET A 1 -5.32 -30.61 -36.23
CA MET A 1 -5.59 -29.63 -35.16
C MET A 1 -6.68 -30.22 -34.30
N THR A 2 -6.33 -30.70 -33.11
CA THR A 2 -7.25 -31.38 -32.20
C THR A 2 -7.40 -30.51 -30.97
N THR A 3 -8.59 -29.96 -30.77
CA THR A 3 -8.95 -29.21 -29.57
C THR A 3 -9.13 -30.21 -28.43
N ILE A 4 -8.37 -30.05 -27.34
CA ILE A 4 -8.57 -30.81 -26.11
C ILE A 4 -9.42 -29.94 -25.18
N GLU A 5 -10.68 -30.33 -24.98
CA GLU A 5 -11.52 -29.78 -23.92
C GLU A 5 -11.22 -30.53 -22.61
N PHE A 6 -10.95 -29.78 -21.54
CA PHE A 6 -10.84 -30.34 -20.20
C PHE A 6 -12.16 -30.11 -19.44
N GLN A 7 -12.87 -31.19 -19.14
CA GLN A 7 -13.95 -31.17 -18.15
C GLN A 7 -13.38 -31.38 -16.74
N ILE A 8 -13.52 -30.38 -15.87
CA ILE A 8 -13.21 -30.51 -14.44
C ILE A 8 -14.46 -31.04 -13.74
N LYS A 9 -14.43 -32.28 -13.24
CA LYS A 9 -15.45 -32.83 -12.34
C LYS A 9 -14.97 -32.71 -10.89
N GLY A 10 -15.58 -31.83 -10.11
CA GLY A 10 -15.42 -31.82 -8.65
C GLY A 10 -16.38 -32.82 -8.00
N ILE A 11 -15.92 -33.56 -6.99
CA ILE A 11 -16.76 -34.42 -6.17
C ILE A 11 -16.88 -33.75 -4.79
N TRP A 12 -18.12 -33.57 -4.33
CA TRP A 12 -18.42 -33.03 -3.00
C TRP A 12 -18.41 -34.16 -1.96
N HIS A 13 -17.78 -33.94 -0.82
CA HIS A 13 -17.90 -34.78 0.38
C HIS A 13 -18.16 -33.85 1.57
N GLY A 14 -19.43 -33.66 1.92
CA GLY A 14 -19.85 -32.66 2.90
C GLY A 14 -19.49 -31.23 2.45
N ASP A 15 -19.09 -30.37 3.39
CA ASP A 15 -18.79 -28.95 3.15
C ASP A 15 -17.39 -28.67 2.59
N ILE A 16 -16.64 -29.71 2.20
CA ILE A 16 -15.25 -29.59 1.72
C ILE A 16 -15.16 -30.02 0.26
N MET A 17 -14.67 -29.12 -0.58
CA MET A 17 -14.35 -29.39 -1.99
C MET A 17 -12.88 -29.84 -2.09
N VAL A 18 -12.65 -31.10 -2.48
CA VAL A 18 -11.29 -31.66 -2.64
C VAL A 18 -10.93 -31.73 -4.12
N PHE A 19 -9.83 -31.07 -4.50
CA PHE A 19 -9.26 -31.18 -5.85
C PHE A 19 -8.21 -32.29 -5.87
N LYS A 20 -8.45 -33.34 -6.66
CA LYS A 20 -7.49 -34.42 -6.88
C LYS A 20 -6.56 -34.02 -8.02
N SER A 21 -5.35 -33.55 -7.72
CA SER A 21 -4.37 -33.25 -8.78
C SER A 21 -3.79 -34.57 -9.32
N LEU A 22 -4.03 -34.86 -10.59
CA LEU A 22 -3.30 -35.89 -11.33
C LEU A 22 -2.08 -35.22 -12.00
N LEU A 23 -0.99 -35.06 -11.25
CA LEU A 23 0.33 -34.80 -11.83
C LEU A 23 1.30 -35.89 -11.32
N PRO A 24 2.21 -36.39 -12.18
CA PRO A 24 3.20 -37.37 -11.77
C PRO A 24 4.42 -36.69 -11.13
N HIS A 25 4.84 -37.24 -9.98
CA HIS A 25 6.21 -37.22 -9.42
C HIS A 25 6.71 -36.00 -8.60
N PRO A 26 7.69 -36.20 -7.68
CA PRO A 26 7.42 -36.08 -6.25
C PRO A 26 8.16 -34.89 -5.64
N LEU A 27 7.41 -33.97 -5.06
CA LEU A 27 7.93 -33.08 -4.02
C LEU A 27 7.29 -33.52 -2.71
N THR A 28 8.13 -34.08 -1.84
CA THR A 28 7.82 -34.44 -0.46
C THR A 28 7.44 -33.16 0.30
N PHE A 29 6.18 -32.76 0.18
CA PHE A 29 5.58 -31.78 1.08
C PHE A 29 5.39 -32.47 2.42
N ILE A 30 6.30 -32.19 3.36
CA ILE A 30 6.10 -32.50 4.77
C ILE A 30 5.00 -31.56 5.26
N TYR A 31 3.75 -32.00 5.14
CA TYR A 31 2.66 -31.44 5.92
C TYR A 31 2.90 -31.88 7.36
N SER A 32 3.60 -31.05 8.16
CA SER A 32 3.47 -31.18 9.61
C SER A 32 2.01 -30.86 9.94
N GLN A 33 1.25 -31.88 10.30
CA GLN A 33 -0.09 -31.73 10.83
C GLN A 33 -0.02 -30.92 12.13
N PHE A 34 -0.13 -29.59 12.02
CA PHE A 34 -0.54 -28.79 13.16
C PHE A 34 -2.03 -29.06 13.38
N ASN A 35 -2.32 -30.07 14.20
CA ASN A 35 -3.61 -30.20 14.87
C ASN A 35 -3.78 -29.00 15.80
N ILE A 36 -4.18 -27.85 15.26
CA ILE A 36 -4.74 -26.77 16.07
C ILE A 36 -6.15 -27.24 16.41
N ASN A 37 -6.28 -27.77 17.62
CA ASN A 37 -7.56 -28.18 18.19
C ASN A 37 -8.43 -26.91 18.34
N ILE A 38 -9.32 -26.66 17.37
CA ILE A 38 -10.24 -25.51 17.38
C ILE A 38 -11.16 -25.55 18.62
N GLY A 39 -11.31 -26.71 19.26
CA GLY A 39 -12.02 -26.88 20.53
C GLY A 39 -11.39 -26.18 21.74
N ASP A 40 -10.09 -25.87 21.70
CA ASP A 40 -9.38 -25.17 22.79
C ASP A 40 -9.40 -23.64 22.64
N ILE A 41 -9.99 -23.12 21.55
CA ILE A 41 -10.37 -21.70 21.41
C ILE A 41 -11.83 -21.52 21.82
N MET A 42 -12.29 -22.26 22.84
CA MET A 42 -13.32 -21.70 23.71
C MET A 42 -12.67 -20.58 24.50
N VAL A 43 -12.77 -19.34 23.99
CA VAL A 43 -12.54 -18.15 24.81
C VAL A 43 -13.58 -18.22 25.92
N ALA A 44 -13.24 -18.87 27.04
CA ALA A 44 -13.93 -18.72 28.30
C ALA A 44 -14.20 -17.22 28.44
N GLY A 45 -15.47 -16.83 28.42
CA GLY A 45 -15.86 -15.42 28.34
C GLY A 45 -15.06 -14.67 29.38
N ARG A 46 -14.03 -13.91 28.96
CA ARG A 46 -13.06 -13.35 29.90
C ARG A 46 -13.90 -12.51 30.85
N GLY A 47 -14.02 -12.95 32.09
CA GLY A 47 -14.51 -12.11 33.16
C GLY A 47 -13.55 -10.94 33.21
N HIS A 48 -13.84 -9.88 32.46
CA HIS A 48 -12.92 -8.76 32.34
C HIS A 48 -12.72 -8.24 33.74
N LYS A 49 -11.47 -8.33 34.22
CA LYS A 49 -11.06 -7.80 35.51
C LYS A 49 -11.59 -6.37 35.60
N LYS A 50 -12.51 -6.14 36.53
CA LYS A 50 -13.13 -4.83 36.69
C LYS A 50 -12.20 -4.02 37.58
N ALA A 51 -11.44 -3.10 36.98
CA ALA A 51 -10.70 -2.12 37.76
C ALA A 51 -11.66 -1.32 38.68
N SER A 52 -11.23 -0.88 39.85
CA SER A 52 -12.03 0.01 40.69
C SER A 52 -12.13 1.42 40.06
N ASP A 53 -13.05 2.26 40.57
CA ASP A 53 -13.17 3.64 40.05
C ASP A 53 -11.90 4.46 40.41
N GLU A 54 -11.25 4.14 41.53
CA GLU A 54 -9.98 4.72 41.98
C GLU A 54 -8.80 4.31 41.06
N GLU A 55 -8.73 3.03 40.68
CA GLU A 55 -7.70 2.55 39.73
C GLU A 55 -7.84 3.23 38.37
N ILE A 56 -9.08 3.47 37.91
CA ILE A 56 -9.37 4.19 36.67
C ILE A 56 -8.94 5.66 36.77
N LEU A 57 -9.26 6.34 37.88
CA LEU A 57 -8.86 7.72 38.09
C LEU A 57 -7.34 7.86 38.14
N LYS A 58 -6.66 6.97 38.87
CA LYS A 58 -5.20 6.96 38.98
C LYS A 58 -4.54 6.71 37.61
N ALA A 59 -4.96 5.68 36.89
CA ALA A 59 -4.44 5.39 35.56
C ALA A 59 -4.70 6.54 34.56
N TYR A 60 -5.85 7.23 34.66
CA TYR A 60 -6.13 8.40 33.84
C TYR A 60 -5.28 9.60 34.22
N GLN A 61 -5.10 9.91 35.50
CA GLN A 61 -4.25 11.01 35.97
C GLN A 61 -2.80 10.83 35.53
N GLU A 62 -2.28 9.60 35.57
CA GLU A 62 -0.92 9.28 35.14
C GLU A 62 -0.74 9.40 33.62
N THR A 63 -1.74 9.03 32.82
CA THR A 63 -1.61 8.95 31.36
C THR A 63 -2.18 10.15 30.61
N ASN A 64 -3.10 10.89 31.24
CA ASN A 64 -3.97 11.92 30.67
C ASN A 64 -4.62 11.50 29.33
N ASN A 65 -4.86 10.19 29.14
CA ASN A 65 -5.38 9.63 27.90
C ASN A 65 -6.21 8.37 28.18
N ILE A 66 -7.49 8.40 27.81
CA ILE A 66 -8.45 7.30 28.03
C ILE A 66 -7.96 5.96 27.48
N TRP A 67 -7.38 5.94 26.29
CA TRP A 67 -6.98 4.69 25.63
C TRP A 67 -5.72 4.09 26.24
N LYS A 68 -4.76 4.94 26.64
CA LYS A 68 -3.58 4.49 27.40
C LYS A 68 -3.94 3.99 28.79
N ALA A 69 -4.86 4.67 29.47
CA ALA A 69 -5.40 4.20 30.74
C ALA A 69 -6.10 2.85 30.59
N ALA A 70 -6.86 2.66 29.49
CA ALA A 70 -7.54 1.41 29.20
C ALA A 70 -6.57 0.26 28.91
N GLU A 71 -5.52 0.50 28.12
CA GLU A 71 -4.45 -0.46 27.87
C GLU A 71 -3.75 -0.87 29.18
N LYS A 72 -3.42 0.10 30.04
CA LYS A 72 -2.80 -0.15 31.36
C LYS A 72 -3.67 -1.00 32.29
N LEU A 73 -4.99 -0.87 32.19
CA LEU A 73 -5.95 -1.61 33.00
C LEU A 73 -6.45 -2.90 32.34
N GLU A 74 -5.97 -3.22 31.14
CA GLU A 74 -6.47 -4.32 30.30
C GLU A 74 -8.01 -4.24 30.07
N MET A 75 -8.51 -3.01 29.93
CA MET A 75 -9.93 -2.71 29.73
C MET A 75 -10.22 -2.18 28.33
N CYS A 76 -11.48 -2.30 27.90
CA CYS A 76 -11.97 -1.57 26.72
C CYS A 76 -12.06 -0.06 27.02
N GLY A 77 -11.47 0.79 26.18
CA GLY A 77 -11.44 2.24 26.40
C GLY A 77 -12.80 2.92 26.46
N GLN A 78 -13.83 2.37 25.81
CA GLN A 78 -15.19 2.87 25.95
C GLN A 78 -15.72 2.73 27.39
N ASN A 79 -15.35 1.65 28.09
CA ASN A 79 -15.77 1.44 29.48
C ASN A 79 -15.06 2.42 30.42
N VAL A 80 -13.76 2.63 30.22
CA VAL A 80 -12.98 3.63 30.97
C VAL A 80 -13.58 5.02 30.76
N TRP A 81 -13.88 5.42 29.52
CA TRP A 81 -14.51 6.71 29.23
C TRP A 81 -15.86 6.90 29.93
N LYS A 82 -16.76 5.90 29.84
CA LYS A 82 -18.08 5.97 30.48
C LYS A 82 -17.96 6.13 32.00
N ARG A 83 -17.00 5.42 32.63
CA ARG A 83 -16.77 5.48 34.08
C ARG A 83 -16.17 6.82 34.51
N LEU A 84 -15.13 7.30 33.83
CA LEU A 84 -14.57 8.63 34.07
C LEU A 84 -15.64 9.73 33.92
N LYS A 85 -16.50 9.63 32.91
CA LYS A 85 -17.62 10.57 32.72
C LYS A 85 -18.63 10.52 33.88
N ARG A 86 -18.96 9.32 34.37
CA ARG A 86 -19.84 9.14 35.54
C ARG A 86 -19.23 9.72 36.82
N LEU A 87 -17.91 9.67 36.94
CA LEU A 87 -17.15 10.25 38.05
C LEU A 87 -16.98 11.77 37.95
N GLY A 88 -17.56 12.43 36.95
CA GLY A 88 -17.47 13.88 36.77
C GLY A 88 -16.13 14.35 36.21
N VAL A 89 -15.30 13.46 35.67
CA VAL A 89 -14.04 13.86 35.03
C VAL A 89 -14.36 14.60 33.74
N GLU A 90 -14.00 15.87 33.68
CA GLU A 90 -14.10 16.67 32.47
C GLU A 90 -12.93 16.36 31.52
N PHE A 91 -13.26 16.08 30.26
CA PHE A 91 -12.26 15.81 29.24
C PHE A 91 -11.89 17.11 28.53
N ASP A 92 -10.79 17.73 28.97
CA ASP A 92 -10.27 18.98 28.42
C ASP A 92 -9.74 18.87 26.97
N GLN A 93 -9.88 17.69 26.35
CA GLN A 93 -9.45 17.45 24.97
C GLN A 93 -10.17 18.35 23.93
N ARG A 94 -11.27 19.02 24.33
CA ARG A 94 -12.03 19.93 23.46
C ARG A 94 -11.58 21.39 23.56
N ILE A 95 -10.96 21.80 24.67
CA ILE A 95 -10.52 23.19 24.81
C ILE A 95 -9.21 23.33 24.05
N PHE A 96 -9.21 24.32 23.17
CA PHE A 96 -8.05 24.71 22.40
C PHE A 96 -7.60 26.06 22.94
N SER A 97 -6.62 26.01 23.83
CA SER A 97 -6.15 27.16 24.61
C SER A 97 -5.63 28.28 23.70
N LEU A 98 -5.57 29.52 24.21
CA LEU A 98 -5.00 30.65 23.46
C LEU A 98 -3.56 30.36 23.02
N LYS A 99 -2.72 29.83 23.93
CA LYS A 99 -1.34 29.41 23.62
C LYS A 99 -1.27 28.38 22.48
N GLU A 100 -2.19 27.41 22.45
CA GLU A 100 -2.24 26.44 21.35
C GLU A 100 -2.70 27.06 20.04
N LYS A 101 -3.66 28.01 20.08
CA LYS A 101 -4.07 28.78 18.89
C LYS A 101 -2.91 29.57 18.31
N ASP A 102 -2.16 30.28 19.16
CA ASP A 102 -0.99 31.07 18.75
C ASP A 102 0.09 30.17 18.14
N CYS A 103 0.37 29.03 18.79
CA CYS A 103 1.29 28.02 18.29
C CYS A 103 0.84 27.50 16.91
N LEU A 104 -0.44 27.18 16.75
CA LEU A 104 -0.99 26.70 15.49
C LEU A 104 -0.90 27.77 14.39
N GLN A 105 -1.30 29.01 14.66
CA GLN A 105 -1.21 30.12 13.70
C GLN A 105 0.22 30.34 13.23
N LYS A 106 1.19 30.34 14.16
CA LYS A 106 2.61 30.54 13.87
C LYS A 106 3.21 29.43 13.01
N HIS A 107 2.86 28.16 13.28
CA HIS A 107 3.58 27.02 12.71
C HIS A 107 2.82 26.30 11.59
N TYR A 108 1.49 26.41 11.52
CA TYR A 108 0.67 25.58 10.63
C TYR A 108 1.09 25.68 9.16
N LYS A 109 1.25 26.89 8.61
CA LYS A 109 1.57 27.09 7.19
C LYS A 109 2.86 26.39 6.78
N LYS A 110 3.92 26.50 7.60
CA LYS A 110 5.22 25.85 7.36
C LYS A 110 5.08 24.32 7.33
N TYR A 111 4.59 23.73 8.43
CA TYR A 111 4.46 22.27 8.54
C TYR A 111 3.48 21.70 7.52
N ALA A 112 2.41 22.44 7.19
CA ALA A 112 1.50 22.08 6.12
C ALA A 112 2.24 22.03 4.78
N LEU A 113 2.97 23.09 4.40
CA LEU A 113 3.72 23.18 3.13
C LEU A 113 4.82 22.12 2.98
N GLU A 114 5.39 21.67 4.09
CA GLU A 114 6.41 20.62 4.11
C GLU A 114 5.80 19.20 4.12
N GLY A 115 4.48 19.06 4.27
CA GLY A 115 3.82 17.76 4.42
C GLY A 115 4.06 17.11 5.80
N ARG A 116 4.50 17.90 6.79
CA ARG A 116 4.94 17.44 8.12
C ARG A 116 3.94 17.72 9.24
N LEU A 117 2.65 17.78 8.92
CA LEU A 117 1.63 18.13 9.92
C LEU A 117 1.57 17.14 11.10
N ASP A 118 2.02 15.90 10.91
CA ASP A 118 2.16 14.90 11.98
C ASP A 118 3.21 15.30 13.04
N ASP A 119 4.28 15.99 12.65
CA ASP A 119 5.30 16.47 13.58
C ASP A 119 4.76 17.61 14.45
N LEU A 120 4.01 18.55 13.85
CA LEU A 120 3.33 19.60 14.59
C LEU A 120 2.29 19.03 15.55
N ALA A 121 1.57 17.98 15.13
CA ALA A 121 0.62 17.27 15.98
C ALA A 121 1.29 16.65 17.21
N LYS A 122 2.42 15.95 17.03
CA LYS A 122 3.24 15.41 18.13
C LYS A 122 3.73 16.52 19.06
N LEU A 123 4.26 17.62 18.50
CA LEU A 123 4.74 18.77 19.28
C LEU A 123 3.65 19.37 20.17
N MET A 124 2.42 19.46 19.67
CA MET A 124 1.28 20.00 20.40
C MET A 124 0.57 18.97 21.30
N GLY A 125 0.97 17.69 21.28
CA GLY A 125 0.27 16.63 21.99
C GLY A 125 -1.15 16.38 21.47
N ARG A 126 -1.42 16.67 20.19
CA ARG A 126 -2.73 16.54 19.54
C ARG A 126 -2.67 15.58 18.35
N THR A 127 -3.83 15.20 17.83
CA THR A 127 -3.90 14.45 16.56
C THR A 127 -3.89 15.38 15.36
N LYS A 128 -3.38 14.90 14.23
CA LYS A 128 -3.37 15.65 12.97
C LYS A 128 -4.76 16.08 12.51
N GLN A 129 -5.76 15.22 12.70
CA GLN A 129 -7.16 15.51 12.37
C GLN A 129 -7.73 16.62 13.26
N PHE A 130 -7.35 16.64 14.55
CA PHE A 130 -7.74 17.73 15.45
C PHE A 130 -7.12 19.05 15.00
N LEU A 131 -5.81 19.09 14.74
CA LEU A 131 -5.14 20.30 14.25
C LEU A 131 -5.70 20.80 12.92
N ALA A 132 -5.98 19.90 11.98
CA ALA A 132 -6.57 20.28 10.69
C ALA A 132 -7.96 20.93 10.87
N ARG A 133 -8.79 20.40 11.78
CA ARG A 133 -10.10 21.01 12.10
C ARG A 133 -9.95 22.38 12.76
N GLN A 134 -9.04 22.53 13.73
CA GLN A 134 -8.79 23.82 14.38
C GLN A 134 -8.23 24.84 13.39
N ALA A 135 -7.30 24.43 12.53
CA ALA A 135 -6.76 25.28 11.48
C ALA A 135 -7.85 25.77 10.52
N GLY A 136 -8.83 24.91 10.18
CA GLY A 136 -10.00 25.29 9.40
C GLY A 136 -10.85 26.36 10.09
N LYS A 137 -11.12 26.20 11.39
CA LYS A 137 -11.84 27.20 12.19
C LYS A 137 -11.12 28.55 12.28
N LEU A 138 -9.79 28.54 12.20
CA LEU A 138 -8.94 29.73 12.25
C LEU A 138 -8.67 30.33 10.84
N GLY A 139 -9.24 29.77 9.76
CA GLY A 139 -8.99 30.25 8.40
C GLY A 139 -7.57 29.98 7.89
N LEU A 140 -6.81 29.07 8.51
CA LEU A 140 -5.43 28.73 8.13
C LEU A 140 -5.37 27.68 7.00
N THR A 141 -6.50 27.05 6.68
CA THR A 141 -6.60 26.03 5.63
C THR A 141 -7.10 26.63 4.33
N ASP A 142 -6.44 26.27 3.24
CA ASP A 142 -6.93 26.50 1.88
C ASP A 142 -6.90 25.16 1.13
N GLN A 143 -8.05 24.78 0.57
CA GLN A 143 -8.20 23.54 -0.20
C GLN A 143 -7.49 23.61 -1.56
N HIS A 144 -7.35 24.82 -2.12
CA HIS A 144 -6.74 25.10 -3.41
C HIS A 144 -5.23 25.35 -3.30
N ARG A 145 -4.66 25.37 -2.09
CA ARG A 145 -3.22 25.54 -1.91
C ARG A 145 -2.45 24.45 -2.66
N VAL A 146 -1.38 24.86 -3.33
CA VAL A 146 -0.40 23.91 -3.89
C VAL A 146 0.17 23.08 -2.74
N LYS A 147 0.30 21.77 -2.96
CA LYS A 147 0.84 20.82 -1.99
C LYS A 147 2.17 20.27 -2.52
N PRO A 148 3.31 20.98 -2.33
CA PRO A 148 4.58 20.60 -2.94
C PRO A 148 5.02 19.17 -2.62
N TRP A 149 4.72 18.67 -1.43
CA TRP A 149 5.02 17.29 -1.03
C TRP A 149 4.21 16.25 -1.82
N LEU A 150 3.00 16.57 -2.29
CA LEU A 150 2.27 15.72 -3.22
C LEU A 150 2.89 15.72 -4.61
N LEU A 151 3.53 16.83 -5.02
CA LEU A 151 4.29 16.88 -6.26
C LEU A 151 5.58 16.05 -6.15
N LYS A 152 6.25 16.07 -4.99
CA LYS A 152 7.39 15.19 -4.73
C LYS A 152 7.01 13.72 -4.79
N GLY A 153 5.86 13.33 -4.23
CA GLY A 153 5.34 11.97 -4.34
C GLY A 153 4.89 11.56 -5.76
N ARG A 154 4.74 12.53 -6.69
CA ARG A 154 4.48 12.24 -8.10
C ARG A 154 5.75 11.92 -8.88
N LEU A 155 6.91 12.40 -8.44
CA LEU A 155 8.20 11.91 -8.93
C LEU A 155 8.42 10.54 -8.27
N ARG A 156 7.85 9.50 -8.89
CA ARG A 156 8.10 8.14 -8.46
C ARG A 156 9.59 7.87 -8.65
N GLU A 157 10.29 7.61 -7.56
CA GLU A 157 11.62 7.03 -7.68
C GLU A 157 11.48 5.65 -8.34
N PRO A 158 12.44 5.25 -9.19
CA PRO A 158 12.44 3.93 -9.76
C PRO A 158 12.35 2.86 -8.67
N THR A 159 11.45 1.89 -8.86
CA THR A 159 11.32 0.73 -7.96
C THR A 159 12.59 -0.14 -7.99
N LYS A 160 12.73 -1.09 -7.05
CA LYS A 160 13.91 -1.98 -7.04
C LYS A 160 14.07 -2.75 -8.37
N PRO A 161 13.03 -3.39 -8.93
CA PRO A 161 13.11 -4.00 -10.26
C PRO A 161 13.50 -3.01 -11.37
N GLU A 162 12.89 -1.82 -11.41
CA GLU A 162 13.24 -0.77 -12.39
C GLU A 162 14.71 -0.35 -12.29
N ARG A 163 15.27 -0.21 -11.07
CA ARG A 163 16.70 0.08 -10.87
C ARG A 163 17.60 -1.04 -11.39
N ILE A 164 17.19 -2.31 -11.23
CA ILE A 164 17.94 -3.46 -11.78
C ILE A 164 17.98 -3.37 -13.31
N PHE A 165 16.82 -3.12 -13.94
CA PHE A 165 16.75 -2.92 -15.39
C PHE A 165 17.65 -1.76 -15.86
N GLN A 166 17.60 -0.60 -15.20
CA GLN A 166 18.49 0.53 -15.48
C GLN A 166 19.97 0.16 -15.41
N GLN A 167 20.37 -0.61 -14.40
CA GLN A 167 21.75 -1.05 -14.25
C GLN A 167 22.17 -1.98 -15.38
N ILE A 168 21.32 -2.93 -15.78
CA ILE A 168 21.57 -3.82 -16.92
C ILE A 168 21.78 -3.00 -18.19
N CYS A 169 20.88 -2.05 -18.48
CA CYS A 169 21.01 -1.15 -19.62
C CYS A 169 22.33 -0.35 -19.59
N LYS A 170 22.67 0.23 -18.44
CA LYS A 170 23.91 1.02 -18.26
C LYS A 170 25.18 0.19 -18.48
N ARG A 171 25.26 -1.03 -17.92
CA ARG A 171 26.42 -1.92 -18.08
C ARG A 171 26.65 -2.34 -19.53
N ASN A 172 25.56 -2.49 -20.28
CA ASN A 172 25.58 -2.95 -21.67
C ASN A 172 25.51 -1.80 -22.70
N ASN A 173 25.65 -0.54 -22.24
CA ASN A 173 25.58 0.65 -23.08
C ASN A 173 24.31 0.71 -23.96
N ILE A 174 23.16 0.40 -23.36
CA ILE A 174 21.84 0.45 -24.01
C ILE A 174 21.09 1.67 -23.48
N ASP A 175 20.73 2.58 -24.37
CA ASP A 175 20.09 3.83 -23.99
C ASP A 175 18.56 3.68 -23.86
N PHE A 176 18.12 3.52 -22.60
CA PHE A 176 16.73 3.63 -22.21
C PHE A 176 16.54 4.77 -21.20
N TYR A 177 15.53 5.60 -21.44
CA TYR A 177 15.12 6.65 -20.51
C TYR A 177 14.00 6.17 -19.59
N TYR A 178 14.15 6.42 -18.30
CA TYR A 178 13.08 6.22 -17.33
C TYR A 178 12.02 7.31 -17.48
N VAL A 179 10.76 6.90 -17.63
CA VAL A 179 9.60 7.79 -17.71
C VAL A 179 8.45 7.32 -16.81
N GLY A 180 8.67 6.31 -15.95
CA GLY A 180 7.70 5.79 -14.97
C GLY A 180 7.28 6.79 -13.86
N ASP A 181 7.90 7.96 -13.85
CA ASP A 181 7.50 9.13 -13.05
C ASP A 181 6.39 9.97 -13.69
N GLY A 182 5.88 9.55 -14.85
CA GLY A 182 4.78 10.22 -15.54
C GLY A 182 5.21 11.30 -16.54
N GLN A 183 6.49 11.40 -16.91
CA GLN A 183 6.96 12.35 -17.91
C GLN A 183 6.39 12.08 -19.32
N LEU A 184 6.05 10.83 -19.65
CA LEU A 184 5.50 10.44 -20.94
C LEU A 184 4.16 9.71 -20.80
N TRP A 185 3.16 10.11 -21.58
CA TRP A 185 1.88 9.39 -21.65
C TRP A 185 1.54 9.01 -23.09
N ILE A 186 1.36 7.73 -23.35
CA ILE A 186 0.98 7.21 -24.66
C ILE A 186 -0.54 7.07 -24.69
N GLY A 187 -1.19 7.88 -25.53
CA GLY A 187 -2.61 7.78 -25.88
C GLY A 187 -3.38 9.09 -25.86
N LYS A 188 -4.63 9.07 -26.38
CA LYS A 188 -5.55 10.23 -26.40
C LYS A 188 -6.54 10.20 -25.23
N LYS A 189 -7.53 9.29 -25.29
CA LYS A 189 -8.63 9.18 -24.29
C LYS A 189 -8.18 8.45 -23.01
N LYS A 190 -7.81 7.18 -23.15
CA LYS A 190 -7.07 6.43 -22.14
C LYS A 190 -5.59 6.65 -22.42
N LYS A 191 -4.80 6.90 -21.39
CA LYS A 191 -3.36 7.14 -21.48
C LYS A 191 -2.65 6.16 -20.57
N LEU A 192 -1.59 5.55 -21.07
CA LEU A 192 -0.70 4.70 -20.28
C LEU A 192 0.68 5.36 -20.21
N ASN A 193 1.30 5.25 -19.06
CA ASN A 193 2.67 5.68 -18.81
C ASN A 193 3.52 4.40 -18.75
N PRO A 194 4.44 4.18 -19.72
CA PRO A 194 5.40 3.08 -19.61
C PRO A 194 6.46 3.43 -18.55
N ASP A 195 7.26 2.44 -18.13
CA ASP A 195 8.34 2.68 -17.18
C ASP A 195 9.59 3.21 -17.87
N PHE A 196 9.90 2.69 -19.06
CA PHE A 196 11.03 3.12 -19.87
C PHE A 196 10.68 3.27 -21.35
N ILE A 197 11.45 4.11 -22.05
CA ILE A 197 11.42 4.25 -23.50
C ILE A 197 12.83 4.21 -24.09
N GLU A 198 12.92 3.77 -25.34
CA GLU A 198 14.16 3.77 -26.09
C GLU A 198 14.57 5.21 -26.49
N ALA A 199 15.86 5.51 -26.39
CA ALA A 199 16.39 6.87 -26.52
C ALA A 199 16.59 7.36 -27.96
N ASN A 200 16.80 6.46 -28.92
CA ASN A 200 17.14 6.78 -30.31
C ASN A 200 15.92 7.10 -31.18
N GLY A 201 14.80 7.48 -30.57
CA GLY A 201 13.57 7.85 -31.26
C GLY A 201 12.77 6.67 -31.81
N LYS A 202 13.19 5.41 -31.55
CA LYS A 202 12.34 4.25 -31.85
C LYS A 202 11.18 4.22 -30.87
N LYS A 203 9.99 3.85 -31.36
CA LYS A 203 8.79 3.71 -30.51
C LYS A 203 8.80 2.38 -29.77
N ILE A 204 9.84 2.14 -28.97
CA ILE A 204 9.97 0.97 -28.10
C ILE A 204 9.78 1.44 -26.66
N CYS A 205 8.89 0.77 -25.92
CA CYS A 205 8.72 0.99 -24.50
C CYS A 205 8.86 -0.30 -23.71
N VAL A 206 9.41 -0.21 -22.50
CA VAL A 206 9.55 -1.33 -21.57
C VAL A 206 8.69 -1.06 -20.35
N GLU A 207 8.05 -2.12 -19.87
CA GLU A 207 7.28 -2.12 -18.64
C GLU A 207 7.71 -3.23 -17.69
N ILE A 208 7.90 -2.85 -16.44
CA ILE A 208 8.27 -3.73 -15.34
C ILE A 208 7.00 -4.10 -14.58
N MET A 209 6.50 -5.29 -14.86
CA MET A 209 5.22 -5.78 -14.37
C MET A 209 5.39 -6.37 -12.96
N GLY A 210 4.94 -5.63 -11.95
CA GLY A 210 4.84 -6.15 -10.58
C GLY A 210 3.77 -7.24 -10.45
N ALA A 211 4.12 -8.43 -9.95
CA ALA A 211 3.19 -9.57 -9.88
C ALA A 211 1.88 -9.22 -9.16
N TYR A 212 1.96 -8.54 -8.00
CA TYR A 212 0.78 -8.12 -7.25
C TYR A 212 -0.11 -7.12 -8.01
N TRP A 213 0.51 -6.19 -8.74
CA TRP A 213 -0.18 -5.08 -9.40
C TRP A 213 -0.76 -5.45 -10.76
N HIS A 214 -0.34 -6.56 -11.36
CA HIS A 214 -0.74 -6.95 -12.72
C HIS A 214 -1.31 -8.37 -12.82
N SER A 215 -1.35 -9.14 -11.72
CA SER A 215 -1.95 -10.47 -11.68
C SER A 215 -3.33 -10.47 -11.03
N ARG A 216 -4.33 -11.00 -11.74
CA ARG A 216 -5.67 -11.24 -11.19
C ARG A 216 -5.68 -12.27 -10.05
N LEU A 217 -4.67 -13.15 -10.00
CA LEU A 217 -4.54 -14.13 -8.93
C LEU A 217 -4.23 -13.46 -7.59
N LEU A 218 -3.41 -12.40 -7.61
CA LEU A 218 -2.96 -11.70 -6.42
C LEU A 218 -3.81 -10.47 -6.08
N ASN A 219 -4.47 -9.87 -7.08
CA ASN A 219 -5.34 -8.71 -6.91
C ASN A 219 -6.68 -8.91 -7.63
N ARG A 220 -7.73 -9.20 -6.87
CA ARG A 220 -9.10 -9.43 -7.40
C ARG A 220 -9.76 -8.15 -7.92
N ASN A 221 -9.34 -6.98 -7.44
CA ASN A 221 -9.88 -5.68 -7.82
C ASN A 221 -9.03 -5.00 -8.91
N LEU A 222 -8.33 -5.81 -9.70
CA LEU A 222 -7.43 -5.32 -10.72
C LEU A 222 -8.20 -4.62 -11.84
N ARG A 223 -7.85 -3.36 -12.10
CA ARG A 223 -8.42 -2.58 -13.20
C ARG A 223 -8.02 -3.17 -14.55
N GLU A 224 -8.89 -3.03 -15.55
CA GLU A 224 -8.65 -3.54 -16.90
C GLU A 224 -7.34 -3.00 -17.52
N ASP A 225 -7.03 -1.72 -17.27
CA ASP A 225 -5.84 -1.04 -17.82
C ASP A 225 -4.51 -1.46 -17.21
N ALA A 226 -4.55 -2.24 -16.11
CA ALA A 226 -3.39 -2.87 -15.53
C ALA A 226 -3.11 -4.27 -16.13
N LEU A 227 -4.04 -4.85 -16.90
CA LEU A 227 -3.85 -6.18 -17.48
C LEU A 227 -2.90 -6.14 -18.68
N LEU A 228 -1.96 -7.09 -18.73
CA LEU A 228 -1.00 -7.20 -19.84
C LEU A 228 -1.68 -7.19 -21.23
N PRO A 229 -2.74 -7.98 -21.51
CA PRO A 229 -3.40 -7.96 -22.82
C PRO A 229 -3.97 -6.59 -23.21
N PHE A 230 -4.46 -5.83 -22.22
CA PHE A 230 -4.96 -4.48 -22.48
C PHE A 230 -3.81 -3.54 -22.85
N ARG A 231 -2.71 -3.58 -22.08
CA ARG A 231 -1.54 -2.71 -22.28
C ARG A 231 -0.86 -2.98 -23.62
N GLU A 232 -0.69 -4.24 -23.98
CA GLU A 232 -0.15 -4.64 -25.29
C GLU A 232 -1.00 -4.11 -26.45
N LYS A 233 -2.32 -4.34 -26.39
CA LYS A 233 -3.27 -3.81 -27.39
C LYS A 233 -3.22 -2.29 -27.45
N HIS A 234 -3.09 -1.63 -26.30
CA HIS A 234 -3.01 -0.19 -26.21
C HIS A 234 -1.74 0.35 -26.87
N TYR A 235 -0.55 -0.16 -26.55
CA TYR A 235 0.70 0.31 -27.17
C TYR A 235 0.74 0.02 -28.67
N LYS A 236 0.31 -1.18 -29.08
CA LYS A 236 0.21 -1.56 -30.50
C LYS A 236 -0.67 -0.60 -31.28
N LYS A 237 -1.82 -0.17 -30.72
CA LYS A 237 -2.71 0.82 -31.34
C LYS A 237 -2.02 2.15 -31.66
N TYR A 238 -1.04 2.57 -30.85
CA TYR A 238 -0.29 3.81 -31.07
C TYR A 238 1.05 3.59 -31.79
N LYS A 239 1.24 2.41 -32.40
CA LYS A 239 2.46 2.01 -33.11
C LYS A 239 3.69 2.03 -32.20
N TRP A 240 3.50 1.65 -30.94
CA TRP A 240 4.58 1.37 -30.01
C TRP A 240 4.78 -0.13 -29.89
N GLN A 241 6.04 -0.54 -29.90
CA GLN A 241 6.46 -1.88 -29.55
C GLN A 241 6.69 -1.94 -28.04
N SER A 242 5.92 -2.77 -27.35
CA SER A 242 5.97 -2.92 -25.90
C SER A 242 6.70 -4.18 -25.52
N ILE A 243 7.62 -4.07 -24.56
CA ILE A 243 8.31 -5.19 -23.92
C ILE A 243 7.84 -5.25 -22.47
N PHE A 244 7.30 -6.38 -22.05
CA PHE A 244 6.86 -6.59 -20.67
C PHE A 244 7.82 -7.55 -19.97
N ILE A 245 8.32 -7.14 -18.81
CA ILE A 245 9.27 -7.91 -17.99
C ILE A 245 8.66 -8.03 -16.60
N TRP A 246 8.50 -9.24 -16.07
CA TRP A 246 7.98 -9.37 -14.70
C TRP A 246 9.04 -9.02 -13.67
N ASP A 247 8.63 -8.48 -12.53
CA ASP A 247 9.52 -8.17 -11.41
C ASP A 247 10.32 -9.41 -10.96
N THR A 248 9.70 -10.57 -10.94
CA THR A 248 10.36 -11.85 -10.63
C THR A 248 11.43 -12.23 -11.65
N ASP A 249 11.29 -11.86 -12.93
CA ASP A 249 12.29 -12.16 -13.96
C ASP A 249 13.59 -11.38 -13.72
N LEU A 250 13.49 -10.16 -13.16
CA LEU A 250 14.63 -9.31 -12.82
C LEU A 250 15.34 -9.71 -11.53
N LEU A 251 14.77 -10.63 -10.75
CA LEU A 251 15.37 -11.13 -9.52
C LEU A 251 16.12 -12.45 -9.70
N ARG A 252 16.13 -13.00 -10.93
CA ARG A 252 16.85 -14.22 -11.28
C ARG A 252 18.36 -13.96 -11.38
N GLU A 253 19.15 -15.03 -11.24
CA GLU A 253 20.61 -14.97 -11.42
C GLU A 253 21.00 -14.61 -12.87
N ASP A 254 20.22 -15.09 -13.85
CA ASP A 254 20.42 -14.85 -15.28
C ASP A 254 19.64 -13.63 -15.82
N ALA A 255 19.15 -12.75 -14.94
CA ALA A 255 18.30 -11.60 -15.31
C ALA A 255 18.93 -10.72 -16.40
N GLU A 256 20.24 -10.50 -16.35
CA GLU A 256 20.96 -9.69 -17.36
C GLU A 256 20.83 -10.30 -18.76
N GLN A 257 21.17 -11.58 -18.93
CA GLN A 257 21.06 -12.25 -20.23
C GLN A 257 19.62 -12.36 -20.71
N PHE A 258 18.67 -12.61 -19.78
CA PHE A 258 17.25 -12.64 -20.07
C PHE A 258 16.78 -11.30 -20.68
N VAL A 259 17.11 -10.18 -20.03
CA VAL A 259 16.76 -8.83 -20.50
C VAL A 259 17.38 -8.56 -21.87
N LEU A 260 18.67 -8.84 -22.06
CA LEU A 260 19.36 -8.61 -23.33
C LEU A 260 18.72 -9.40 -24.48
N ASN A 261 18.31 -10.64 -24.24
CA ASN A 261 17.61 -11.45 -25.23
C ASN A 261 16.24 -10.88 -25.60
N MET A 262 15.49 -10.37 -24.62
CA MET A 262 14.20 -9.70 -24.85
C MET A 262 14.36 -8.43 -25.67
N LEU A 263 15.35 -7.59 -25.33
CA LEU A 263 15.65 -6.35 -26.05
C LEU A 263 16.11 -6.62 -27.48
N LYS A 264 16.98 -7.62 -27.69
CA LYS A 264 17.46 -8.00 -29.02
C LYS A 264 16.32 -8.46 -29.93
N LYS A 265 15.39 -9.27 -29.42
CA LYS A 265 14.19 -9.71 -30.17
C LYS A 265 13.31 -8.54 -30.60
N ALA A 266 13.33 -7.45 -29.85
CA ALA A 266 12.53 -6.28 -30.15
C ALA A 266 13.18 -5.32 -31.17
N GLN A 267 14.48 -5.44 -31.41
CA GLN A 267 15.21 -4.59 -32.36
C GLN A 267 15.20 -5.14 -33.80
N VAL A 268 14.78 -6.39 -33.97
CA VAL A 268 14.57 -7.06 -35.27
C VAL A 268 13.23 -6.63 -35.83
#